data_AF-A0A925WD53-F1
#
_entry.id   AF-A0A925WD53-F1
#
_cell.length_a   1.000
_cell.length_b   1.000
_cell.length_c   1.000
_cell.angle_alpha   90.00
_cell.angle_beta   90.00
_cell.angle_gamma   90.00
#
_symmetry.space_group_name_H-M   'P 1'
#
loop_
_entity.id
_entity.type
_entity.pdbx_description
1 polymer ?
#
loop_
_entity_poly.entity_id
_entity_poly.type
_entity_poly.pdbx_seq_one_letter_code
_entity_poly.pdbx_strand_id
1 'polypeptide(L)'
;MSDEIPKLRMAATESPEAIARRIEREQVAANRDREFALEESLGGFRVGSVRALNAVPLTRGLESEILYDTPAQLAQMLQRDKLDAALVSIVEPLFHDRYDILDGIAVASL
;
A
#
# COMPACT_ATOMS: atom_id res chain seq x y z
N MET A 1 58.78 15.29 -16.44
CA MET A 1 57.68 14.31 -16.32
C MET A 1 56.55 15.06 -15.65
N SER A 2 55.62 15.57 -16.45
CA SER A 2 54.52 16.42 -15.99
C SER A 2 53.25 15.59 -16.15
N ASP A 3 52.75 15.02 -15.06
CA ASP A 3 51.47 14.30 -15.07
C ASP A 3 50.33 15.31 -15.27
N GLU A 4 49.71 15.26 -16.46
CA GLU A 4 48.48 15.99 -16.75
C GLU A 4 47.35 15.39 -15.91
N ILE A 5 46.90 16.16 -14.92
CA ILE A 5 45.70 15.81 -14.14
C ILE A 5 44.50 15.76 -15.10
N PRO A 6 43.74 14.66 -15.17
CA PRO A 6 42.63 14.54 -16.09
C PRO A 6 41.54 15.55 -15.72
N LYS A 7 41.25 16.48 -16.64
CA LYS A 7 40.21 17.50 -16.48
C LYS A 7 38.86 16.83 -16.22
N LEU A 8 38.27 17.08 -15.05
CA LEU A 8 36.87 16.73 -14.78
C LEU A 8 35.98 17.45 -15.80
N ARG A 9 35.38 16.69 -16.72
CA ARG A 9 34.30 17.18 -17.57
C ARG A 9 33.01 17.13 -16.76
N MET A 10 32.37 18.28 -16.56
CA MET A 10 31.03 18.31 -15.97
C MET A 10 30.07 17.63 -16.93
N ALA A 11 29.23 16.73 -16.42
CA ALA A 11 28.12 16.17 -17.18
C ALA A 11 27.20 17.31 -17.63
N ALA A 12 26.65 17.21 -18.83
CA ALA A 12 25.70 18.20 -19.34
C ALA A 12 24.52 18.34 -18.36
N THR A 13 24.13 19.58 -18.06
CA THR A 13 23.01 19.86 -17.17
C THR A 13 21.73 19.31 -17.79
N GLU A 14 21.09 18.34 -17.12
CA GLU A 14 19.85 17.73 -17.58
C GLU A 14 18.73 18.78 -17.64
N SER A 15 17.85 18.68 -18.63
CA SER A 15 16.69 19.57 -18.72
C SER A 15 15.70 19.27 -17.58
N PRO A 16 14.90 20.24 -17.14
CA PRO A 16 13.86 20.03 -16.13
C PRO A 16 12.90 18.88 -16.47
N GLU A 17 12.57 18.69 -17.74
CA GLU A 17 11.70 17.61 -18.22
C GLU A 17 12.37 16.24 -18.13
N ALA A 18 13.68 16.18 -18.40
CA ALA A 18 14.46 14.95 -18.26
C ALA A 18 14.57 14.53 -16.79
N ILE A 19 14.76 15.50 -15.89
CA ILE A 19 14.78 15.28 -14.44
C ILE A 19 13.43 14.77 -13.96
N ALA A 20 12.31 15.40 -14.37
CA ALA A 20 10.97 14.98 -13.99
C ALA A 20 10.66 13.53 -14.43
N ARG A 21 11.00 13.17 -15.67
CA ARG A 21 10.80 11.79 -16.17
C ARG A 21 11.63 10.76 -15.43
N ARG A 22 12.84 11.12 -14.97
CA ARG A 22 13.66 10.21 -14.15
C ARG A 22 13.02 10.00 -12.79
N ILE A 23 12.62 11.08 -12.12
CA ILE A 23 11.98 11.01 -10.80
C ILE A 23 10.70 10.17 -10.87
N GLU A 24 9.87 10.35 -11.90
CA GLU A 24 8.66 9.57 -12.08
C GLU A 24 8.95 8.06 -12.22
N ARG A 25 9.97 7.69 -13.00
CA ARG A 25 10.38 6.27 -13.13
C ARG A 25 10.94 5.70 -11.83
N GLU A 26 11.77 6.47 -11.12
CA GLU A 26 12.31 6.07 -9.82
C GLU A 26 11.19 5.86 -8.80
N GLN A 27 10.17 6.73 -8.81
CA GLN A 27 9.01 6.61 -7.94
C GLN A 27 8.15 5.39 -8.27
N VAL A 28 7.91 5.12 -9.57
CA VAL A 28 7.20 3.91 -10.02
C VAL A 28 7.95 2.65 -9.62
N ALA A 29 9.28 2.61 -9.80
CA ALA A 29 10.10 1.49 -9.39
C ALA A 29 10.06 1.27 -7.86
N ALA A 30 10.23 2.34 -7.09
CA ALA A 30 10.17 2.28 -5.62
C ALA A 30 8.80 1.84 -5.09
N ASN A 31 7.71 2.28 -5.73
CA ASN A 31 6.36 1.81 -5.37
C ASN A 31 6.20 0.32 -5.66
N ARG A 32 6.69 -0.14 -6.81
CA ARG A 32 6.61 -1.55 -7.20
C ARG A 32 7.45 -2.46 -6.28
N ASP A 33 8.62 -2.01 -5.87
CA ASP A 33 9.46 -2.73 -4.91
C ASP A 33 8.79 -2.80 -3.52
N ARG A 34 8.08 -1.73 -3.11
CA ARG A 34 7.26 -1.75 -1.87
C ARG A 34 6.07 -2.68 -1.99
N GLU A 35 5.35 -2.66 -3.11
CA GLU A 35 4.24 -3.59 -3.38
C GLU A 35 4.72 -5.03 -3.29
N PHE A 36 5.84 -5.35 -3.94
CA PHE A 36 6.45 -6.69 -3.90
C PHE A 36 6.88 -7.10 -2.49
N ALA A 37 7.44 -6.17 -1.70
CA ALA A 37 7.79 -6.43 -0.31
C ALA A 37 6.57 -6.67 0.60
N LEU A 38 5.40 -6.13 0.23
CA LEU A 38 4.13 -6.32 0.94
C LEU A 38 3.35 -7.55 0.45
N GLU A 39 3.80 -8.22 -0.62
CA GLU A 39 3.16 -9.47 -1.10
C GLU A 39 3.25 -10.60 -0.06
N GLU A 40 4.24 -10.57 0.83
CA GLU A 40 4.48 -11.64 1.81
C GLU A 40 4.06 -11.30 3.25
N SER A 41 3.72 -10.03 3.56
CA SER A 41 3.33 -9.62 4.91
C SER A 41 2.61 -8.28 4.92
N LEU A 42 1.74 -8.10 5.93
CA LEU A 42 1.07 -6.82 6.19
C LEU A 42 1.99 -5.71 6.73
N GLY A 43 3.31 -5.94 6.88
CA GLY A 43 4.25 -4.87 7.23
C GLY A 43 3.95 -4.14 8.55
N GLY A 44 3.23 -4.79 9.46
CA GLY A 44 2.80 -4.23 10.75
C GLY A 44 1.39 -3.63 10.77
N PHE A 45 0.67 -3.59 9.64
CA PHE A 45 -0.74 -3.18 9.63
C PHE A 45 -1.63 -4.19 10.34
N ARG A 46 -2.54 -3.69 11.19
CA ARG A 46 -3.51 -4.49 11.93
C ARG A 46 -4.79 -4.57 11.11
N VAL A 47 -4.96 -5.66 10.37
CA VAL A 47 -6.06 -5.80 9.40
C VAL A 47 -7.11 -6.80 9.89
N GLY A 48 -8.38 -6.41 9.79
CA GLY A 48 -9.53 -7.24 10.11
C GLY A 48 -10.27 -7.76 8.88
N SER A 49 -10.73 -9.01 8.92
CA SER A 49 -11.55 -9.57 7.84
C SER A 49 -12.69 -10.44 8.38
N VAL A 50 -13.65 -10.77 7.53
CA VAL A 50 -14.78 -11.63 7.85
C VAL A 50 -14.55 -13.04 7.31
N ARG A 51 -15.13 -14.04 7.97
CA ARG A 51 -15.13 -15.44 7.49
C ARG A 51 -16.19 -15.68 6.42
N ALA A 52 -16.24 -14.82 5.41
CA ALA A 52 -17.16 -14.95 4.29
C ALA A 52 -16.44 -15.49 3.05
N LEU A 53 -17.12 -16.31 2.25
CA LEU A 53 -16.52 -16.92 1.06
C LEU A 53 -15.99 -15.90 0.06
N ASN A 54 -16.68 -14.77 -0.08
CA ASN A 54 -16.27 -13.67 -0.95
C ASN A 54 -15.06 -12.88 -0.41
N ALA A 55 -14.70 -13.03 0.86
CA ALA A 55 -13.52 -12.40 1.45
C ALA A 55 -12.25 -13.25 1.34
N VAL A 56 -12.38 -14.55 1.04
CA VAL A 56 -11.24 -15.48 0.91
C VAL A 56 -10.20 -15.00 -0.13
N PRO A 57 -10.59 -14.52 -1.32
CA PRO A 57 -9.63 -13.92 -2.27
C PRO A 57 -8.82 -12.76 -1.71
N LEU A 58 -9.40 -11.95 -0.82
CA LEU A 58 -8.80 -10.73 -0.29
C LEU A 58 -7.70 -11.01 0.73
N THR A 59 -7.77 -12.15 1.39
CA THR A 59 -6.88 -12.53 2.50
C THR A 59 -5.92 -13.65 2.12
N ARG A 60 -5.91 -14.09 0.86
CA ARG A 60 -5.10 -15.22 0.41
C ARG A 60 -3.62 -14.92 0.58
N GLY A 61 -2.90 -15.78 1.30
CA GLY A 61 -1.48 -15.60 1.62
C GLY A 61 -1.21 -14.77 2.86
N LEU A 62 -2.23 -14.14 3.44
CA LEU A 62 -2.14 -13.28 4.63
C LEU A 62 -2.93 -13.85 5.81
N GLU A 63 -3.49 -15.06 5.69
CA GLU A 63 -4.49 -15.59 6.62
C GLU A 63 -4.01 -15.66 8.07
N SER A 64 -2.71 -15.83 8.30
CA SER A 64 -2.10 -15.84 9.63
C SER A 64 -1.95 -14.47 10.28
N GLU A 65 -1.99 -13.39 9.50
CA GLU A 65 -1.84 -12.00 9.97
C GLU A 65 -3.18 -11.26 10.06
N ILE A 66 -4.28 -11.90 9.64
CA ILE A 66 -5.62 -11.32 9.62
C ILE A 66 -6.38 -11.65 10.90
N LEU A 67 -6.97 -10.64 11.53
CA LEU A 67 -7.92 -10.82 12.62
C LEU A 67 -9.32 -11.09 12.06
N TYR A 68 -9.86 -12.27 12.33
CA TYR A 68 -11.20 -12.65 11.89
C TYR A 68 -12.25 -12.42 12.97
N ASP A 69 -13.24 -11.59 12.67
CA ASP A 69 -14.40 -11.37 13.54
C ASP A 69 -15.63 -10.99 12.70
N THR A 70 -16.74 -10.70 13.37
CA THR A 70 -17.98 -10.17 12.79
C THR A 70 -17.80 -8.70 12.37
N PRO A 71 -18.50 -8.23 11.32
CA PRO A 71 -18.41 -6.83 10.87
C PRO A 71 -18.62 -5.81 12.00
N ALA A 72 -19.54 -6.09 12.93
CA ALA A 72 -19.85 -5.18 14.04
C ALA A 72 -18.70 -5.08 15.06
N GLN A 73 -17.99 -6.18 15.34
CA GLN A 73 -16.83 -6.15 16.23
C GLN A 73 -15.64 -5.47 15.56
N LEU A 74 -15.41 -5.76 14.27
CA LEU A 74 -14.36 -5.10 13.49
C LEU A 74 -14.58 -3.58 13.42
N ALA A 75 -15.81 -3.13 13.20
CA ALA A 75 -16.16 -1.70 13.26
C ALA A 75 -15.84 -1.08 14.63
N GLN A 76 -16.22 -1.73 15.74
CA GLN A 76 -15.86 -1.26 17.08
C GLN A 76 -14.35 -1.22 17.32
N MET A 77 -13.58 -2.14 16.74
CA MET A 77 -12.13 -2.16 16.86
C MET A 77 -11.48 -1.03 16.05
N LEU A 78 -11.97 -0.76 14.83
CA LEU A 78 -11.59 0.42 14.05
C LEU A 78 -11.87 1.72 14.81
N GLN A 79 -13.06 1.84 15.40
CA GLN A 79 -13.43 3.04 16.17
C GLN A 79 -12.51 3.31 17.37
N ARG A 80 -11.94 2.25 17.95
CA ARG A 80 -11.01 2.30 19.09
C ARG A 80 -9.54 2.28 18.67
N ASP A 81 -9.26 2.48 17.38
CA ASP A 81 -7.90 2.50 16.80
C ASP A 81 -7.11 1.21 17.08
N LYS A 82 -7.82 0.09 17.23
CA LYS A 82 -7.23 -1.25 17.42
C LYS A 82 -6.90 -1.96 16.12
N LEU A 83 -7.52 -1.52 15.02
CA LEU A 83 -7.26 -1.96 13.65
C LEU A 83 -6.94 -0.73 12.80
N ASP A 84 -6.15 -0.93 11.75
CA ASP A 84 -5.81 0.10 10.77
C ASP A 84 -6.73 0.00 9.53
N ALA A 85 -7.21 -1.21 9.22
CA ALA A 85 -8.20 -1.46 8.17
C ALA A 85 -9.05 -2.69 8.52
N ALA A 86 -10.32 -2.73 8.09
CA ALA A 86 -11.12 -3.94 8.21
C ALA A 86 -12.26 -4.04 7.20
N LEU A 87 -12.71 -5.27 6.90
CA LEU A 87 -13.97 -5.49 6.20
C LEU A 87 -15.16 -5.24 7.13
N VAL A 88 -15.91 -4.18 6.85
CA VAL A 88 -17.10 -3.77 7.62
C VAL A 88 -18.31 -3.59 6.70
N SER A 89 -19.48 -3.36 7.30
CA SER A 89 -20.65 -2.92 6.55
C SER A 89 -20.43 -1.52 5.99
N ILE A 90 -20.93 -1.25 4.77
CA ILE A 90 -20.91 0.09 4.17
C ILE A 90 -21.62 1.14 5.04
N VAL A 91 -22.52 0.71 5.94
CA VAL A 91 -23.17 1.58 6.92
C VAL A 91 -22.15 2.22 7.87
N GLU A 92 -21.05 1.54 8.21
CA GLU A 92 -20.05 2.09 9.14
C GLU A 92 -19.45 3.42 8.63
N PRO A 93 -18.86 3.50 7.42
CA PRO A 93 -18.32 4.76 6.92
C PRO A 93 -19.39 5.76 6.44
N LEU A 94 -20.59 5.31 6.08
CA LEU A 94 -21.68 6.23 5.73
C LEU A 94 -22.21 7.04 6.93
N PHE A 95 -22.10 6.49 8.14
CA PHE A 95 -22.59 7.14 9.37
C PHE A 95 -21.47 7.70 10.25
N HIS A 96 -20.21 7.45 9.92
CA HIS A 96 -19.06 7.95 10.66
C HIS A 96 -18.00 8.51 9.68
N ASP A 97 -17.83 9.84 9.70
CA ASP A 97 -16.98 10.61 8.78
C ASP A 97 -15.48 10.52 9.11
N ARG A 98 -14.98 9.33 9.42
CA ARG A 98 -13.61 9.10 9.93
C ARG A 98 -12.80 8.11 9.09
N TYR A 99 -13.38 7.57 8.04
CA TYR A 99 -12.77 6.52 7.25
C TYR A 99 -12.65 6.96 5.80
N ASP A 100 -11.48 6.73 5.22
CA ASP A 100 -11.30 6.84 3.79
C ASP A 100 -11.92 5.61 3.11
N ILE A 101 -12.94 5.82 2.28
CA ILE A 101 -13.52 4.76 1.44
C ILE A 101 -12.69 4.68 0.16
N LEU A 102 -12.09 3.52 -0.09
CA LEU A 102 -11.44 3.26 -1.37
C LEU A 102 -12.49 2.85 -2.40
N ASP A 103 -12.82 3.77 -3.32
CA ASP A 103 -13.78 3.56 -4.40
C ASP A 103 -13.07 3.18 -5.72
N GLY A 104 -13.77 2.47 -6.61
CA GLY A 104 -13.29 2.11 -7.94
C GLY A 104 -12.26 0.97 -8.00
N ILE A 105 -11.96 0.31 -6.87
CA ILE A 105 -11.03 -0.82 -6.80
C ILE A 105 -11.80 -2.12 -6.52
N ALA A 106 -11.42 -3.19 -7.23
CA ALA A 106 -11.91 -4.54 -6.99
C ALA A 106 -10.73 -5.51 -6.95
N VAL A 107 -10.83 -6.51 -6.08
CA VAL A 107 -9.88 -7.62 -6.03
C VAL A 107 -10.59 -8.86 -6.53
N ALA A 108 -9.97 -9.54 -7.50
CA ALA A 108 -10.43 -10.81 -8.04
C ALA A 108 -9.36 -11.87 -7.79
N SER A 109 -9.77 -13.08 -7.42
CA SER A 109 -8.91 -14.27 -7.48
C SER A 109 -9.37 -15.12 -8.66
N LEU A 110 -8.38 -15.65 -9.41
CA LEU A 110 -8.59 -16.74 -10.37
C LEU A 110 -8.93 -18.04 -9.64
#